data_AF-A0A7W6H5T3-F1
#
_entry.id   AF-A0A7W6H5T3-F1
#
_cell.length_a   1.000
_cell.length_b   1.000
_cell.length_c   1.000
_cell.angle_alpha   90.00
_cell.angle_beta   90.00
_cell.angle_gamma   90.00
#
_symmetry.space_group_name_H-M   'P 1'
#
loop_
_entity.id
_entity.type
_entity.pdbx_description
1 polymer ?
#
loop_
_entity_poly.entity_id
_entity_poly.type
_entity_poly.pdbx_seq_one_letter_code
_entity_poly.pdbx_strand_id
1 'polypeptide(L)'
;MEFQVAGTGGHTVRGGQVPAVLAGGAELTVGGPMVTMKMLEDGEDRLVSFCAVAAGNPWILAGPAGAPTVELEDLAGKTIVDVANVGTATMTFLWLLAKVGIELSSVTLVPGSGDEAADVASVAAGTYDFALHSLHALAPYIVSGRLSISAELAGPTGAVPWSAYIARPERIAAMRSEFVAFVRAIARAQAFMAMEPAIFTAKLVSEAYPGYPLDGLVAGFDGYHASGVLAPSPAISRADFERFSALLVDVGWLQRAASFDILVDNSLADAAVHVLSKRERKA
;
A
#
# COMPACT_ATOMS: atom_id res chain seq x y z
N MET A 1 -9.96 -27.25 0.33
CA MET A 1 -8.91 -26.90 -0.64
C MET A 1 -8.17 -25.71 -0.06
N GLU A 2 -6.87 -25.83 0.13
CA GLU A 2 -6.01 -24.86 0.81
C GLU A 2 -5.41 -23.93 -0.26
N PHE A 3 -5.37 -22.62 -0.01
CA PHE A 3 -4.76 -21.65 -0.93
C PHE A 3 -3.25 -21.88 -0.98
N GLN A 4 -2.66 -21.92 -2.19
CA GLN A 4 -1.20 -21.95 -2.31
C GLN A 4 -0.65 -20.52 -2.15
N VAL A 5 0.27 -20.33 -1.21
CA VAL A 5 0.89 -19.02 -0.90
C VAL A 5 2.35 -19.01 -1.35
N ALA A 6 2.74 -18.00 -2.12
CA ALA A 6 4.14 -17.76 -2.50
C ALA A 6 4.87 -16.92 -1.44
N GLY A 7 6.14 -17.25 -1.16
CA GLY A 7 7.06 -16.40 -0.40
C GLY A 7 7.28 -15.03 -1.08
N THR A 8 7.68 -14.04 -0.29
CA THR A 8 7.63 -12.59 -0.56
C THR A 8 8.26 -12.09 -1.88
N GLY A 9 7.73 -10.95 -2.33
CA GLY A 9 7.96 -10.26 -3.60
C GLY A 9 9.38 -9.74 -3.83
N GLY A 10 9.93 -10.05 -5.00
CA GLY A 10 11.16 -9.46 -5.53
C GLY A 10 10.98 -8.01 -6.02
N HIS A 11 12.10 -7.29 -6.07
CA HIS A 11 12.23 -5.84 -6.32
C HIS A 11 12.15 -5.42 -7.81
N THR A 12 11.22 -5.98 -8.60
CA THR A 12 11.08 -5.57 -10.01
C THR A 12 9.64 -5.21 -10.36
N VAL A 13 9.45 -4.55 -11.51
CA VAL A 13 8.15 -4.22 -12.12
C VAL A 13 7.23 -5.45 -12.21
N ARG A 14 7.81 -6.66 -12.30
CA ARG A 14 7.15 -7.94 -12.02
C ARG A 14 7.46 -8.37 -10.58
N GLY A 15 6.84 -7.72 -9.60
CA GLY A 15 7.03 -8.06 -8.19
C GLY A 15 6.89 -9.57 -7.98
N GLY A 16 7.80 -10.18 -7.22
CA GLY A 16 8.08 -11.63 -7.29
C GLY A 16 6.92 -12.61 -7.05
N GLN A 17 5.74 -12.12 -6.65
CA GLN A 17 4.52 -12.92 -6.49
C GLN A 17 3.64 -12.98 -7.75
N VAL A 18 3.70 -11.98 -8.64
CA VAL A 18 2.91 -11.94 -9.88
C VAL A 18 3.28 -13.08 -10.84
N PRO A 19 4.57 -13.42 -11.06
CA PRO A 19 4.93 -14.57 -11.88
C PRO A 19 4.35 -15.90 -11.38
N ALA A 20 4.26 -16.11 -10.07
CA ALA A 20 3.67 -17.32 -9.49
C ALA A 20 2.17 -17.40 -9.78
N VAL A 21 1.45 -16.28 -9.70
CA VAL A 21 0.05 -16.21 -10.14
C VAL A 21 -0.03 -16.45 -11.65
N LEU A 22 0.78 -15.82 -12.49
CA LEU A 22 0.70 -16.03 -13.94
C LEU A 22 1.01 -17.47 -14.37
N ALA A 23 1.95 -18.14 -13.69
CA ALA A 23 2.32 -19.54 -13.93
C ALA A 23 1.34 -20.55 -13.31
N GLY A 24 0.37 -20.07 -12.52
CA GLY A 24 -0.60 -20.92 -11.83
C GLY A 24 -0.08 -21.65 -10.58
N GLY A 25 1.10 -21.27 -10.08
CA GLY A 25 1.64 -21.73 -8.79
C GLY A 25 1.03 -21.01 -7.57
N ALA A 26 0.18 -20.01 -7.80
CA ALA A 26 -0.65 -19.36 -6.78
C ALA A 26 -2.03 -18.97 -7.37
N GLU A 27 -3.06 -18.98 -6.54
CA GLU A 27 -4.42 -18.53 -6.90
C GLU A 27 -4.53 -17.01 -6.96
N LEU A 28 -3.86 -16.30 -6.05
CA LEU A 28 -3.96 -14.86 -5.87
C LEU A 28 -2.66 -14.29 -5.28
N THR A 29 -2.48 -12.98 -5.39
CA THR A 29 -1.43 -12.19 -4.72
C THR A 29 -2.03 -10.89 -4.19
N VAL A 30 -1.27 -10.14 -3.38
CA VAL A 30 -1.60 -8.78 -2.95
C VAL A 30 -0.54 -7.83 -3.47
N GLY A 31 -0.95 -6.71 -4.05
CA GLY A 31 -0.03 -5.73 -4.60
C GLY A 31 -0.75 -4.50 -5.13
N GLY A 32 0.02 -3.56 -5.69
CA GLY A 32 -0.55 -2.35 -6.28
C GLY A 32 -1.30 -2.66 -7.57
N PRO A 33 -2.56 -2.20 -7.73
CA PRO A 33 -3.31 -2.23 -8.99
C PRO A 33 -2.55 -1.62 -10.17
N MET A 34 -1.57 -0.77 -9.92
CA MET A 34 -0.70 -0.26 -10.96
C MET A 34 0.07 -1.33 -11.74
N VAL A 35 0.33 -2.49 -11.13
CA VAL A 35 0.96 -3.62 -11.83
C VAL A 35 -0.01 -4.19 -12.86
N THR A 36 -1.28 -4.37 -12.51
CA THR A 36 -2.30 -4.84 -13.47
C THR A 36 -2.59 -3.79 -14.54
N MET A 37 -2.54 -2.49 -14.19
CA MET A 37 -2.61 -1.39 -15.16
C MET A 37 -1.47 -1.42 -16.16
N LYS A 38 -0.23 -1.58 -15.71
CA LYS A 38 0.95 -1.66 -16.60
C LYS A 38 0.90 -2.89 -17.50
N MET A 39 0.52 -4.03 -16.94
CA MET A 39 0.34 -5.27 -17.71
C MET A 39 -0.72 -5.11 -18.80
N LEU A 40 -1.86 -4.47 -18.52
CA LEU A 40 -2.86 -4.17 -19.55
C LEU A 40 -2.29 -3.29 -20.67
N GLU A 41 -1.54 -2.25 -20.32
CA GLU A 41 -0.88 -1.39 -21.31
C GLU A 41 0.14 -2.15 -22.18
N ASP A 42 0.86 -3.11 -21.59
CA ASP A 42 1.84 -3.94 -22.28
C ASP A 42 1.20 -5.12 -23.06
N GLY A 43 -0.13 -5.26 -23.02
CA GLY A 43 -0.86 -6.34 -23.71
C GLY A 43 -0.83 -7.69 -22.98
N GLU A 44 -0.57 -7.68 -21.67
CA GLU A 44 -0.56 -8.84 -20.76
C GLU A 44 -1.80 -8.86 -19.84
N ASP A 45 -3.01 -8.67 -20.37
CA ASP A 45 -4.31 -8.48 -19.68
C ASP A 45 -4.86 -9.70 -18.91
N ARG A 46 -4.03 -10.33 -18.07
CA ARG A 46 -4.30 -11.62 -17.44
C ARG A 46 -4.70 -11.56 -15.97
N LEU A 47 -4.76 -10.36 -15.38
CA LEU A 47 -4.97 -10.18 -13.96
C LEU A 47 -5.95 -9.05 -13.68
N VAL A 48 -6.81 -9.26 -12.69
CA VAL A 48 -7.77 -8.28 -12.19
C VAL A 48 -7.60 -8.09 -10.69
N SER A 49 -7.80 -6.86 -10.22
CA SER A 49 -7.93 -6.53 -8.80
C SER A 49 -9.36 -6.79 -8.37
N PHE A 50 -9.57 -7.54 -7.29
CA PHE A 50 -10.90 -8.00 -6.90
C PHE A 50 -11.27 -7.71 -5.44
N CYS A 51 -10.31 -7.24 -4.63
CA CYS A 51 -10.55 -6.94 -3.22
C CYS A 51 -9.55 -5.89 -2.72
N ALA A 52 -10.02 -4.71 -2.32
CA ALA A 52 -9.19 -3.63 -1.80
C ALA A 52 -8.53 -4.00 -0.47
N VAL A 53 -7.30 -3.52 -0.25
CA VAL A 53 -6.55 -3.71 1.00
C VAL A 53 -6.16 -2.35 1.59
N ALA A 54 -5.42 -1.53 0.83
CA ALA A 54 -5.10 -0.15 1.17
C ALA A 54 -5.75 0.82 0.19
N ALA A 55 -6.48 1.80 0.72
CA ALA A 55 -7.19 2.86 0.02
C ALA A 55 -6.48 4.24 0.11
N GLY A 56 -5.22 4.27 0.56
CA GLY A 56 -4.38 5.47 0.58
C GLY A 56 -2.90 5.13 0.57
N ASN A 57 -2.07 6.15 0.35
CA ASN A 57 -0.61 6.04 0.35
C ASN A 57 -0.07 5.93 1.78
N PRO A 58 0.51 4.80 2.20
CA PRO A 58 1.01 4.62 3.57
C PRO A 58 2.43 5.15 3.78
N TRP A 59 3.03 5.84 2.79
CA TRP A 59 4.37 6.43 2.92
C TRP A 59 4.36 7.68 3.80
N ILE A 60 5.47 7.87 4.49
CA ILE A 60 5.76 9.01 5.34
C ILE A 60 7.19 9.51 5.05
N LEU A 61 7.46 10.75 5.46
CA LEU A 61 8.80 11.24 5.71
C LEU A 61 9.07 11.19 7.21
N ALA A 62 10.22 10.65 7.60
CA ALA A 62 10.67 10.65 8.99
C ALA A 62 12.06 11.25 9.11
N GLY A 63 12.21 12.26 9.97
CA GLY A 63 13.51 12.88 10.28
C GLY A 63 14.14 12.28 11.54
N PRO A 64 15.31 12.81 11.95
CA PRO A 64 15.92 12.49 13.24
C PRO A 64 14.93 12.67 14.41
N ALA A 65 15.21 12.03 15.55
CA ALA A 65 14.44 12.21 16.76
C ALA A 65 14.23 13.71 17.10
N GLY A 66 12.97 14.13 17.25
CA GLY A 66 12.60 15.52 17.51
C GLY A 66 12.56 16.43 16.27
N ALA A 67 12.73 15.88 15.06
CA ALA A 67 12.50 16.64 13.83
C ALA A 67 11.07 17.21 13.80
N PRO A 68 10.90 18.45 13.32
CA PRO A 68 9.58 19.06 13.24
C PRO A 68 8.73 18.38 12.16
N THR A 69 7.42 18.61 12.24
CA THR A 69 6.52 18.42 11.09
C THR A 69 6.90 19.41 9.99
N VAL A 70 6.85 18.97 8.74
CA VAL A 70 7.16 19.77 7.56
C VAL A 70 6.04 19.66 6.55
N GLU A 71 5.76 20.75 5.85
CA GLU A 71 4.95 20.70 4.64
C GLU A 71 5.83 20.28 3.46
N LEU A 72 5.21 19.86 2.35
CA LEU A 72 5.97 19.42 1.18
C LEU A 72 6.83 20.57 0.63
N GLU A 73 6.33 21.80 0.68
CA GLU A 73 6.97 23.05 0.28
C GLU A 73 8.29 23.32 1.02
N ASP A 74 8.45 22.78 2.23
CA ASP A 74 9.65 22.94 3.06
C ASP A 74 10.80 22.00 2.63
N LEU A 75 10.58 21.12 1.64
CA LEU A 75 11.55 20.12 1.22
C LEU A 75 12.60 20.66 0.24
N ALA A 76 12.45 21.89 -0.24
CA ALA A 76 13.46 22.54 -1.08
C ALA A 76 14.81 22.63 -0.34
N GLY A 77 15.86 22.14 -0.98
CA GLY A 77 17.23 22.05 -0.44
C GLY A 77 17.48 20.86 0.49
N LYS A 78 16.48 19.99 0.72
CA LYS A 78 16.61 18.83 1.61
C LYS A 78 17.18 17.61 0.89
N THR A 79 17.86 16.77 1.66
CA THR A 79 18.37 15.47 1.22
C THR A 79 17.54 14.36 1.84
N ILE A 80 16.89 13.55 1.00
CA ILE A 80 15.97 12.50 1.40
C ILE A 80 16.54 11.17 0.93
N VAL A 81 16.61 10.19 1.82
CA VAL A 81 16.93 8.80 1.43
C VAL A 81 15.63 8.02 1.17
N ASP A 82 15.46 7.51 -0.05
CA ASP A 82 14.39 6.57 -0.39
C ASP A 82 14.78 5.17 0.09
N VAL A 83 14.55 4.92 1.38
CA VAL A 83 14.90 3.65 2.03
C VAL A 83 14.18 2.47 1.37
N ALA A 84 12.95 2.70 0.90
CA ALA A 84 12.13 1.69 0.27
C ALA A 84 12.66 1.26 -1.10
N ASN A 85 13.19 2.22 -1.87
CA ASN A 85 13.51 2.10 -3.29
C ASN A 85 12.36 1.48 -4.11
N VAL A 86 11.12 1.76 -3.73
CA VAL A 86 9.93 1.28 -4.44
C VAL A 86 9.58 2.32 -5.49
N GLY A 87 10.00 2.10 -6.73
CA GLY A 87 9.95 3.11 -7.80
C GLY A 87 8.60 3.80 -7.98
N THR A 88 7.51 3.10 -7.70
CA THR A 88 6.15 3.65 -7.80
C THR A 88 5.81 4.62 -6.67
N ALA A 89 6.27 4.34 -5.46
CA ALA A 89 6.20 5.25 -4.33
C ALA A 89 7.14 6.44 -4.55
N THR A 90 8.35 6.21 -5.08
CA THR A 90 9.30 7.26 -5.48
C THR A 90 8.67 8.23 -6.47
N MET A 91 8.05 7.71 -7.54
CA MET A 91 7.39 8.51 -8.56
C MET A 91 6.19 9.28 -8.00
N THR A 92 5.39 8.66 -7.13
CA THR A 92 4.28 9.34 -6.44
C THR A 92 4.79 10.47 -5.54
N PHE A 93 5.90 10.27 -4.84
CA PHE A 93 6.51 11.32 -4.03
C PHE A 93 6.99 12.49 -4.90
N LEU A 94 7.68 12.24 -6.01
CA LEU A 94 8.10 13.29 -6.95
C LEU A 94 6.89 14.04 -7.55
N TRP A 95 5.79 13.34 -7.84
CA TRP A 95 4.54 13.97 -8.27
C TRP A 95 3.97 14.92 -7.22
N LEU A 96 4.00 14.53 -5.94
CA LEU A 96 3.55 15.39 -4.84
C LEU A 96 4.37 16.68 -4.78
N LEU A 97 5.69 16.59 -4.92
CA LEU A 97 6.58 17.76 -4.96
C LEU A 97 6.24 18.68 -6.14
N ALA A 98 6.08 18.11 -7.35
CA ALA A 98 5.71 18.88 -8.53
C ALA A 98 4.34 19.56 -8.38
N LYS A 99 3.37 18.89 -7.76
CA LYS A 99 2.02 19.39 -7.53
C LYS A 99 1.99 20.60 -6.59
N VAL A 100 2.90 20.67 -5.61
CA VAL A 100 3.07 21.84 -4.73
C VAL A 100 4.02 22.90 -5.31
N GLY A 101 4.48 22.72 -6.56
CA GLY A 101 5.30 23.70 -7.27
C GLY A 101 6.78 23.69 -6.89
N ILE A 102 7.27 22.62 -6.27
CA ILE A 102 8.71 22.46 -6.02
C ILE A 102 9.41 22.03 -7.31
N GLU A 103 10.48 22.76 -7.64
CA GLU A 103 11.45 22.32 -8.64
C GLU A 103 12.15 21.04 -8.15
N LEU A 104 11.97 19.92 -8.86
CA LEU A 104 12.48 18.62 -8.42
C LEU A 104 14.01 18.60 -8.23
N SER A 105 14.74 19.44 -8.97
CA SER A 105 16.18 19.61 -8.84
C SER A 105 16.62 20.29 -7.54
N SER A 106 15.69 20.92 -6.82
CA SER A 106 15.96 21.52 -5.52
C SER A 106 15.92 20.51 -4.38
N VAL A 107 15.38 19.30 -4.58
CA VAL A 107 15.36 18.22 -3.58
C VAL A 107 16.35 17.14 -4.00
N THR A 108 17.24 16.75 -3.10
CA THR A 108 18.18 15.66 -3.35
C THR A 108 17.58 14.34 -2.88
N LEU A 109 17.11 13.51 -3.80
CA LEU A 109 16.62 12.17 -3.49
C LEU A 109 17.71 11.12 -3.72
N VAL A 110 18.12 10.44 -2.65
CA VAL A 110 19.19 9.44 -2.65
C VAL A 110 18.54 8.04 -2.57
N PRO A 111 18.85 7.10 -3.48
CA PRO A 111 18.41 5.73 -3.34
C PRO A 111 18.94 5.10 -2.05
N GLY A 112 18.10 4.36 -1.33
CA GLY A 112 18.52 3.61 -0.15
C GLY A 112 19.61 2.59 -0.47
N SER A 113 20.42 2.24 0.52
CA SER A 113 21.56 1.31 0.39
C SER A 113 21.15 -0.16 0.22
N GLY A 114 19.89 -0.48 0.52
CA GLY A 114 19.39 -1.85 0.66
C GLY A 114 19.53 -2.42 2.07
N ASP A 115 20.13 -1.65 3.00
CA ASP A 115 20.11 -1.92 4.44
C ASP A 115 19.29 -0.83 5.14
N GLU A 116 18.03 -1.15 5.44
CA GLU A 116 17.09 -0.22 6.08
C GLU A 116 17.63 0.34 7.40
N ALA A 117 18.27 -0.50 8.22
CA ALA A 117 18.76 -0.08 9.53
C ALA A 117 19.94 0.89 9.40
N ALA A 118 20.79 0.72 8.38
CA ALA A 118 21.90 1.62 8.06
C ALA A 118 21.42 2.96 7.49
N ASP A 119 20.42 2.95 6.59
CA ASP A 119 19.83 4.17 6.05
C ASP A 119 19.14 4.98 7.15
N VAL A 120 18.36 4.32 8.02
CA VAL A 120 17.75 4.95 9.20
C VAL A 120 18.79 5.48 10.17
N ALA A 121 19.90 4.76 10.39
CA ALA A 121 21.00 5.27 11.23
C ALA A 121 21.63 6.53 10.64
N SER A 122 21.74 6.61 9.31
CA SER A 122 22.27 7.78 8.61
C SER A 122 21.34 9.00 8.75
N VAL A 123 20.02 8.79 8.68
CA VAL A 123 19.03 9.85 8.98
C VAL A 123 19.12 10.28 10.44
N ALA A 124 19.14 9.34 11.38
CA ALA A 124 19.24 9.65 12.81
C ALA A 124 20.53 10.43 13.16
N ALA A 125 21.61 10.23 12.40
CA ALA A 125 22.87 10.97 12.54
C ALA A 125 22.89 12.33 11.81
N GLY A 126 21.85 12.67 11.04
CA GLY A 126 21.75 13.91 10.26
C GLY A 126 22.53 13.90 8.95
N THR A 127 22.96 12.74 8.45
CA THR A 127 23.59 12.60 7.12
C THR A 127 22.57 12.88 6.01
N TYR A 128 21.33 12.42 6.22
CA TYR A 128 20.18 12.74 5.37
C TYR A 128 19.13 13.44 6.25
N ASP A 129 18.39 14.40 5.68
CA ASP A 129 17.34 15.12 6.42
C ASP A 129 16.15 14.21 6.75
N PHE A 130 15.73 13.36 5.81
CA PHE A 130 14.55 12.49 5.97
C PHE A 130 14.73 11.11 5.35
N ALA A 131 14.12 10.09 5.97
CA ALA A 131 13.81 8.81 5.35
C ALA A 131 12.43 8.87 4.68
N LEU A 132 12.33 8.41 3.44
CA LEU A 132 11.08 8.13 2.75
C LEU A 132 10.80 6.63 2.79
N HIS A 133 9.76 6.21 3.51
CA HIS A 133 9.31 4.81 3.53
C HIS A 133 7.88 4.68 4.07
N SER A 134 7.32 3.47 4.06
CA SER A 134 6.00 3.18 4.60
C SER A 134 5.98 3.28 6.13
N LEU A 135 4.88 3.76 6.72
CA LEU A 135 4.73 3.92 8.16
C LEU A 135 5.08 2.64 8.94
N HIS A 136 4.56 1.49 8.52
CA HIS A 136 4.84 0.21 9.20
C HIS A 136 6.31 -0.20 9.15
N ALA A 137 7.10 0.25 8.16
CA ALA A 137 8.53 -0.04 8.14
C ALA A 137 9.30 0.87 9.12
N LEU A 138 8.86 2.13 9.25
CA LEU A 138 9.54 3.10 10.12
C LEU A 138 9.05 3.13 11.57
N ALA A 139 7.86 2.57 11.84
CA ALA A 139 7.24 2.58 13.16
C ALA A 139 8.15 2.03 14.28
N PRO A 140 8.94 0.94 14.10
CA PRO A 140 9.90 0.48 15.11
C PRO A 140 10.95 1.53 15.49
N TYR A 141 11.41 2.34 14.52
CA TYR A 141 12.39 3.40 14.75
C TYR A 141 11.76 4.66 15.36
N ILE A 142 10.48 4.90 15.07
CA ILE A 142 9.72 6.00 15.66
C ILE A 142 9.45 5.72 17.14
N VAL A 143 8.94 4.51 17.48
CA VAL A 143 8.62 4.17 18.88
C VAL A 143 9.86 4.01 19.75
N SER A 144 10.99 3.59 19.17
CA SER A 144 12.29 3.57 19.88
C SER A 144 12.93 4.95 20.03
N GLY A 145 12.31 6.01 19.47
CA GLY A 145 12.79 7.38 19.57
C GLY A 145 14.03 7.67 18.71
N ARG A 146 14.32 6.86 17.68
CA ARG A 146 15.42 7.09 16.73
C ARG A 146 15.02 8.07 15.63
N LEU A 147 13.76 8.03 15.22
CA LEU A 147 13.18 8.91 14.22
C LEU A 147 11.91 9.60 14.74
N SER A 148 11.44 10.61 14.03
CA SER A 148 10.15 11.25 14.25
C SER A 148 9.43 11.45 12.93
N ILE A 149 8.11 11.25 12.89
CA ILE A 149 7.31 11.49 11.68
C ILE A 149 7.32 12.99 11.40
N SER A 150 7.79 13.36 10.22
CA SER A 150 7.85 14.76 9.75
C SER A 150 6.74 15.08 8.75
N ALA A 151 6.31 14.12 7.92
CA ALA A 151 5.15 14.31 7.05
C ALA A 151 4.47 12.97 6.72
N GLU A 152 3.14 12.98 6.63
CA GLU A 152 2.37 11.85 6.09
C GLU A 152 1.95 12.13 4.65
N LEU A 153 2.12 11.16 3.75
CA LEU A 153 1.85 11.38 2.32
C LEU A 153 0.43 10.97 1.90
N ALA A 154 -0.34 10.32 2.78
CA ALA A 154 -1.71 9.87 2.52
C ALA A 154 -2.62 11.03 2.11
N GLY A 155 -2.66 12.09 2.93
CA GLY A 155 -3.49 13.28 2.70
C GLY A 155 -3.17 13.99 1.38
N PRO A 156 -1.91 14.40 1.14
CA PRO A 156 -1.50 15.03 -0.11
C PRO A 156 -1.76 14.18 -1.37
N THR A 157 -1.63 12.84 -1.25
CA THR A 157 -1.93 11.91 -2.35
C THR A 157 -3.42 11.84 -2.66
N GLY A 158 -4.27 11.90 -1.62
CA GLY A 158 -5.69 11.58 -1.71
C GLY A 158 -5.94 10.07 -1.83
N ALA A 159 -7.21 9.68 -1.90
CA ALA A 159 -7.57 8.25 -1.84
C ALA A 159 -7.07 7.45 -3.07
N VAL A 160 -6.16 6.54 -2.78
CA VAL A 160 -5.47 5.61 -3.66
C VAL A 160 -5.91 4.16 -3.59
N PRO A 161 -6.29 3.36 -4.59
CA PRO A 161 -6.26 1.91 -4.39
C PRO A 161 -4.79 1.46 -4.38
N TRP A 162 -4.07 1.73 -3.29
CA TRP A 162 -2.62 1.53 -3.16
C TRP A 162 -2.27 0.05 -3.17
N SER A 163 -3.14 -0.79 -2.60
CA SER A 163 -3.02 -2.24 -2.71
C SER A 163 -4.38 -2.93 -2.78
N ALA A 164 -4.41 -4.01 -3.56
CA ALA A 164 -5.55 -4.90 -3.71
C ALA A 164 -5.08 -6.34 -3.88
N TYR A 165 -5.96 -7.28 -3.56
CA TYR A 165 -5.79 -8.66 -4.00
C TYR A 165 -6.05 -8.77 -5.50
N ILE A 166 -5.18 -9.52 -6.17
CA ILE A 166 -5.10 -9.66 -7.61
C ILE A 166 -5.12 -11.15 -7.94
N ALA A 167 -5.89 -11.53 -8.97
CA ALA A 167 -5.97 -12.91 -9.44
C ALA A 167 -6.29 -12.96 -10.94
N ARG A 168 -6.19 -14.16 -11.52
CA ARG A 168 -6.59 -14.41 -12.91
C ARG A 168 -8.12 -14.51 -13.01
N PRO A 169 -8.79 -13.83 -13.96
CA PRO A 169 -10.25 -13.88 -14.10
C PRO A 169 -10.81 -15.30 -14.21
N GLU A 170 -10.13 -16.20 -14.93
CA GLU A 170 -10.57 -17.58 -15.09
C GLU A 170 -10.47 -18.39 -13.79
N ARG A 171 -9.55 -18.04 -12.88
CA ARG A 171 -9.48 -18.66 -11.54
C ARG A 171 -10.58 -18.16 -10.64
N ILE A 172 -10.89 -16.86 -10.67
CA ILE A 172 -12.03 -16.31 -9.95
C ILE A 172 -13.33 -17.00 -10.41
N ALA A 173 -13.49 -17.21 -11.72
CA ALA A 173 -14.66 -17.89 -12.26
C ALA A 173 -14.73 -19.37 -11.83
N ALA A 174 -13.62 -20.11 -11.93
CA ALA A 174 -13.57 -21.53 -11.58
C ALA A 174 -13.75 -21.80 -10.08
N MET A 175 -13.31 -20.88 -9.22
CA MET A 175 -13.32 -21.01 -7.75
C MET A 175 -14.19 -19.93 -7.09
N ARG A 176 -15.29 -19.55 -7.73
CA ARG A 176 -16.08 -18.38 -7.32
C ARG A 176 -16.53 -18.45 -5.85
N SER A 177 -16.94 -19.62 -5.36
CA SER A 177 -17.35 -19.81 -3.97
C SER A 177 -16.25 -19.49 -2.96
N GLU A 178 -15.03 -19.93 -3.25
CA GLU A 178 -13.83 -19.78 -2.43
C GLU A 178 -13.39 -18.31 -2.42
N PHE A 179 -13.38 -17.66 -3.58
CA PHE A 179 -13.08 -16.23 -3.68
C PHE A 179 -14.12 -15.36 -2.95
N VAL A 180 -15.42 -15.66 -3.04
CA VAL A 180 -16.45 -14.97 -2.24
C VAL A 180 -16.24 -15.21 -0.74
N ALA A 181 -15.86 -16.43 -0.34
CA ALA A 181 -15.57 -16.73 1.06
C ALA A 181 -14.33 -15.97 1.57
N PHE A 182 -13.30 -15.87 0.74
CA PHE A 182 -12.09 -15.08 0.99
C PHE A 182 -12.41 -13.59 1.15
N VAL A 183 -13.11 -12.98 0.19
CA VAL A 183 -13.48 -11.56 0.24
C VAL A 183 -14.34 -11.26 1.46
N ARG A 184 -15.25 -12.17 1.85
CA ARG A 184 -16.01 -12.03 3.09
C ARG A 184 -15.14 -12.08 4.35
N ALA A 185 -14.08 -12.88 4.36
CA ALA A 185 -13.13 -12.90 5.48
C ALA A 185 -12.35 -11.58 5.56
N ILE A 186 -11.89 -11.05 4.41
CA ILE A 186 -11.24 -9.74 4.35
C ILE A 186 -12.19 -8.62 4.82
N ALA A 187 -13.45 -8.61 4.35
CA ALA A 187 -14.43 -7.62 4.79
C ALA A 187 -14.64 -7.63 6.31
N ARG A 188 -14.64 -8.81 6.94
CA ARG A 188 -14.73 -8.94 8.41
C ARG A 188 -13.47 -8.43 9.10
N ALA A 189 -12.30 -8.71 8.55
CA ALA A 189 -11.03 -8.19 9.08
C ALA A 189 -10.98 -6.66 8.98
N GLN A 190 -11.40 -6.08 7.85
CA GLN A 190 -11.50 -4.64 7.66
C GLN A 190 -12.46 -4.00 8.66
N ALA A 191 -13.65 -4.58 8.84
CA ALA A 191 -14.62 -4.09 9.82
C ALA A 191 -14.09 -4.18 11.26
N PHE A 192 -13.42 -5.29 11.62
CA PHE A 192 -12.78 -5.47 12.92
C PHE A 192 -11.70 -4.40 13.14
N MET A 193 -10.77 -4.24 12.21
CA MET A 193 -9.69 -3.25 12.33
C MET A 193 -10.23 -1.83 12.43
N ALA A 194 -11.28 -1.49 11.68
CA ALA A 194 -11.88 -0.16 11.71
C ALA A 194 -12.61 0.17 13.03
N MET A 195 -13.12 -0.84 13.75
CA MET A 195 -13.89 -0.66 14.98
C MET A 195 -13.03 -0.78 16.24
N GLU A 196 -12.01 -1.63 16.21
CA GLU A 196 -11.21 -1.96 17.38
C GLU A 196 -10.03 -0.99 17.58
N PRO A 197 -9.71 -0.62 18.83
CA PRO A 197 -8.47 0.06 19.14
C PRO A 197 -7.24 -0.68 18.60
N ALA A 198 -6.23 0.07 18.12
CA ALA A 198 -5.02 -0.47 17.51
C ALA A 198 -4.35 -1.59 18.31
N ILE A 199 -4.37 -1.49 19.66
CA ILE A 199 -3.79 -2.50 20.55
C ILE A 199 -4.39 -3.90 20.39
N PHE A 200 -5.68 -4.03 20.09
CA PHE A 200 -6.31 -5.35 19.91
C PHE A 200 -5.87 -5.99 18.60
N THR A 201 -5.86 -5.20 17.52
CA THR A 201 -5.34 -5.64 16.22
C THR A 201 -3.85 -5.97 16.29
N ALA A 202 -3.04 -5.12 16.93
CA ALA A 202 -1.61 -5.31 17.14
C ALA A 202 -1.30 -6.63 17.87
N LYS A 203 -2.03 -6.92 18.97
CA LYS A 203 -1.87 -8.19 19.70
C LYS A 203 -2.22 -9.40 18.84
N LEU A 204 -3.32 -9.32 18.09
CA LEU A 204 -3.76 -10.41 17.23
C LEU A 204 -2.73 -10.77 16.16
N VAL A 205 -2.09 -9.76 15.54
CA VAL A 205 -1.10 -10.02 14.48
C VAL A 205 0.32 -10.26 15.01
N SER A 206 0.62 -9.89 16.26
CA SER A 206 1.98 -9.96 16.81
C SER A 206 2.61 -11.36 16.73
N GLU A 207 1.81 -12.42 16.86
CA GLU A 207 2.28 -13.81 16.73
C GLU A 207 2.86 -14.11 15.33
N ALA A 208 2.36 -13.45 14.28
CA ALA A 208 2.88 -13.58 12.93
C ALA A 208 4.15 -12.77 12.68
N TYR A 209 4.50 -11.84 13.58
CA TYR A 209 5.64 -10.91 13.44
C TYR A 209 6.51 -10.88 14.71
N PRO A 210 7.13 -12.01 15.11
CA PRO A 210 7.85 -12.11 16.39
C PRO A 210 9.06 -11.16 16.52
N GLY A 211 9.62 -10.70 15.39
CA GLY A 211 10.72 -9.74 15.37
C GLY A 211 10.29 -8.27 15.36
N TYR A 212 8.99 -8.00 15.27
CA TYR A 212 8.45 -6.65 15.19
C TYR A 212 7.92 -6.24 16.57
N PRO A 213 8.32 -5.07 17.11
CA PRO A 213 7.96 -4.69 18.46
C PRO A 213 6.47 -4.29 18.57
N LEU A 214 5.79 -4.72 19.65
CA LEU A 214 4.34 -4.55 19.80
C LEU A 214 3.91 -3.09 19.79
N ASP A 215 4.68 -2.20 20.41
CA ASP A 215 4.45 -0.75 20.38
C ASP A 215 4.54 -0.18 18.97
N GLY A 216 5.45 -0.69 18.13
CA GLY A 216 5.51 -0.35 16.72
C GLY A 216 4.26 -0.82 15.96
N LEU A 217 3.68 -1.98 16.31
CA LEU A 217 2.46 -2.47 15.66
C LEU A 217 1.30 -1.55 16.02
N VAL A 218 1.19 -1.19 17.30
CA VAL A 218 0.20 -0.23 17.80
C VAL A 218 0.34 1.10 17.06
N ALA A 219 1.54 1.68 17.02
CA ALA A 219 1.80 2.95 16.35
C ALA A 219 1.48 2.89 14.84
N GLY A 220 1.83 1.77 14.18
CA GLY A 220 1.49 1.55 12.77
C GLY A 220 -0.02 1.53 12.53
N PHE A 221 -0.78 0.78 13.33
CA PHE A 221 -2.24 0.75 13.21
C PHE A 221 -2.90 2.08 13.56
N ASP A 222 -2.44 2.76 14.61
CA ASP A 222 -2.97 4.09 14.98
C ASP A 222 -2.74 5.10 13.85
N GLY A 223 -1.53 5.15 13.26
CA GLY A 223 -1.27 6.04 12.12
C GLY A 223 -2.07 5.64 10.87
N TYR A 224 -2.33 4.36 10.65
CA TYR A 224 -3.21 3.91 9.57
C TYR A 224 -4.69 4.26 9.79
N HIS A 225 -5.17 4.25 11.03
CA HIS A 225 -6.50 4.76 11.37
C HIS A 225 -6.58 6.27 11.16
N ALA A 226 -5.58 7.02 11.62
CA ALA A 226 -5.54 8.47 11.52
C ALA A 226 -5.50 8.95 10.05
N SER A 227 -4.70 8.27 9.21
CA SER A 227 -4.52 8.62 7.80
C SER A 227 -5.58 8.05 6.86
N GLY A 228 -6.44 7.14 7.33
CA GLY A 228 -7.50 6.52 6.53
C GLY A 228 -6.99 5.63 5.40
N VAL A 229 -5.78 5.08 5.50
CA VAL A 229 -5.16 4.28 4.43
C VAL A 229 -5.70 2.86 4.35
N LEU A 230 -6.29 2.32 5.42
CA LEU A 230 -6.93 1.00 5.37
C LEU A 230 -8.24 1.09 4.58
N ALA A 231 -8.42 0.18 3.63
CA ALA A 231 -9.65 0.16 2.85
C ALA A 231 -10.86 -0.15 3.77
N PRO A 232 -11.92 0.69 3.76
CA PRO A 232 -13.08 0.51 4.64
C PRO A 232 -14.01 -0.62 4.15
N SER A 233 -13.79 -1.13 2.93
CA SER A 233 -14.56 -2.21 2.34
C SER A 233 -13.69 -2.96 1.33
N PRO A 234 -14.07 -4.19 0.93
CA PRO A 234 -13.35 -4.92 -0.11
C PRO A 234 -13.58 -4.35 -1.51
N ALA A 235 -14.57 -3.48 -1.73
CA ALA A 235 -14.83 -2.90 -3.04
C ALA A 235 -13.75 -1.86 -3.40
N ILE A 236 -13.30 -1.89 -4.65
CA ILE A 236 -12.38 -0.89 -5.18
C ILE A 236 -13.22 0.24 -5.79
N SER A 237 -13.03 1.46 -5.30
CA SER A 237 -13.71 2.67 -5.80
C SER A 237 -13.26 2.99 -7.22
N ARG A 238 -14.23 3.21 -8.13
CA ARG A 238 -13.94 3.66 -9.51
C ARG A 238 -13.23 5.01 -9.51
N ALA A 239 -13.73 5.97 -8.74
CA ALA A 239 -13.17 7.31 -8.69
C ALA A 239 -11.72 7.30 -8.20
N ASP A 240 -11.41 6.48 -7.18
CA ASP A 240 -10.06 6.37 -6.63
C ASP A 240 -9.12 5.66 -7.61
N PHE A 241 -9.59 4.62 -8.29
CA PHE A 241 -8.83 3.94 -9.34
C PHE A 241 -8.54 4.84 -10.54
N GLU A 242 -9.53 5.57 -11.04
CA GLU A 242 -9.37 6.47 -12.17
C GLU A 242 -8.45 7.64 -11.81
N ARG A 243 -8.57 8.19 -10.59
CA ARG A 243 -7.60 9.18 -10.07
C ARG A 243 -6.19 8.60 -10.02
N PHE A 244 -6.02 7.40 -9.49
CA PHE A 244 -4.70 6.79 -9.40
C PHE A 244 -4.13 6.50 -10.78
N SER A 245 -4.95 6.02 -11.71
CA SER A 245 -4.51 5.83 -13.09
C SER A 245 -4.09 7.14 -13.75
N ALA A 246 -4.78 8.26 -13.49
CA ALA A 246 -4.39 9.57 -13.99
C ALA A 246 -3.05 10.02 -13.39
N LEU A 247 -2.87 9.87 -12.07
CA LEU A 247 -1.60 10.12 -11.40
C LEU A 247 -0.46 9.30 -12.04
N LEU A 248 -0.69 8.03 -12.34
CA LEU A 248 0.29 7.16 -12.98
C LEU A 248 0.63 7.58 -14.41
N VAL A 249 -0.28 8.26 -15.11
CA VAL A 249 0.02 8.90 -16.39
C VAL A 249 0.87 10.16 -16.18
N ASP A 250 0.52 11.01 -15.19
CA ASP A 250 1.26 12.23 -14.89
C ASP A 250 2.74 11.94 -14.55
N VAL A 251 3.00 10.83 -13.85
CA VAL A 251 4.38 10.42 -13.53
C VAL A 251 5.06 9.63 -14.64
N GLY A 252 4.37 9.36 -15.76
CA GLY A 252 4.90 8.59 -16.89
C GLY A 252 5.05 7.09 -16.64
N TRP A 253 4.42 6.54 -15.59
CA TRP A 253 4.34 5.10 -15.37
C TRP A 253 3.44 4.42 -16.42
N LEU A 254 2.34 5.09 -16.77
CA LEU A 254 1.45 4.73 -17.86
C LEU A 254 1.54 5.78 -18.98
N GLN A 255 1.40 5.33 -20.22
CA GLN A 255 1.19 6.20 -21.38
C GLN A 255 -0.26 6.64 -21.51
N ARG A 256 -1.21 5.82 -21.03
CA ARG A 256 -2.65 6.12 -21.06
C ARG A 256 -3.34 5.63 -19.80
N ALA A 257 -4.46 6.28 -19.46
CA ALA A 257 -5.28 5.85 -18.35
C ALA A 257 -5.83 4.42 -18.59
N ALA A 258 -5.78 3.60 -17.56
CA ALA A 258 -6.21 2.21 -17.58
C ALA A 258 -7.73 2.10 -17.37
N SER A 259 -8.35 1.09 -17.97
CA SER A 259 -9.79 0.86 -17.85
C SER A 259 -10.14 0.16 -16.54
N PHE A 260 -10.94 0.82 -15.70
CA PHE A 260 -11.51 0.22 -14.50
C PHE A 260 -12.31 -1.05 -14.81
N ASP A 261 -13.15 -1.00 -15.86
CA ASP A 261 -14.04 -2.10 -16.24
C ASP A 261 -13.30 -3.36 -16.71
N ILE A 262 -12.05 -3.22 -17.15
CA ILE A 262 -11.19 -4.35 -17.53
C ILE A 262 -10.46 -4.90 -16.30
N LEU A 263 -10.02 -4.03 -15.39
CA LEU A 263 -9.05 -4.38 -14.35
C LEU A 263 -9.63 -4.62 -12.97
N VAL A 264 -10.91 -4.31 -12.76
CA VAL A 264 -11.56 -4.42 -11.45
C VAL A 264 -12.77 -5.35 -11.49
N ASP A 265 -12.77 -6.38 -10.64
CA ASP A 265 -13.93 -7.24 -10.40
C ASP A 265 -14.49 -7.01 -8.99
N ASN A 266 -15.43 -6.07 -8.87
CA ASN A 266 -16.16 -5.83 -7.62
C ASN A 266 -17.32 -6.83 -7.38
N SER A 267 -17.60 -7.76 -8.30
CA SER A 267 -18.73 -8.70 -8.17
C SER A 267 -18.60 -9.63 -6.95
N LEU A 268 -17.37 -9.85 -6.48
CA LEU A 268 -17.08 -10.63 -5.27
C LEU A 268 -17.37 -9.83 -3.99
N ALA A 269 -17.06 -8.54 -3.98
CA ALA A 269 -17.36 -7.64 -2.87
C ALA A 269 -18.88 -7.53 -2.68
N ASP A 270 -19.63 -7.32 -3.77
CA ASP A 270 -21.09 -7.25 -3.76
C ASP A 270 -21.71 -8.54 -3.20
N ALA A 271 -21.20 -9.70 -3.66
CA ALA A 271 -21.64 -11.01 -3.18
C ALA A 271 -21.35 -11.22 -1.69
N ALA A 272 -20.20 -10.73 -1.19
CA ALA A 272 -19.82 -10.86 0.21
C ALA A 272 -20.73 -10.04 1.14
N VAL A 273 -21.06 -8.79 0.77
CA VAL A 273 -21.95 -7.90 1.54
C VAL A 273 -23.38 -8.47 1.58
N HIS A 274 -23.89 -8.98 0.46
CA HIS A 274 -25.23 -9.57 0.41
C HIS A 274 -25.39 -10.78 1.35
N VAL A 275 -24.35 -11.59 1.55
CA VAL A 275 -24.41 -12.75 2.46
C VAL A 275 -24.45 -12.33 3.94
N LEU A 276 -23.80 -11.24 4.32
CA LEU A 276 -23.84 -10.71 5.69
C LEU A 276 -25.25 -10.22 6.05
N SER A 277 -25.86 -9.41 5.18
CA SER A 277 -27.23 -8.87 5.37
C SER A 277 -28.34 -9.93 5.44
N LYS A 278 -28.12 -11.14 4.92
CA LYS A 278 -29.08 -12.26 5.01
C LYS A 278 -28.98 -13.03 6.32
N ARG A 279 -27.80 -13.06 6.95
CA ARG A 279 -27.61 -13.74 8.25
C ARG A 279 -28.09 -12.86 9.41
N GLU A 280 -27.91 -11.56 9.33
CA GLU A 280 -28.42 -10.58 10.32
C GLU A 280 -29.95 -10.53 10.34
N ARG A 281 -30.63 -10.83 9.22
CA ARG A 281 -32.10 -10.96 9.18
C ARG A 281 -32.62 -12.29 9.71
N LYS A 282 -31.74 -13.25 10.01
CA LYS A 282 -32.10 -14.61 10.46
C LYS A 282 -31.63 -14.91 11.89
N ALA A 283 -30.89 -13.98 12.51
CA ALA A 283 -30.52 -13.97 13.92
C ALA A 283 -31.49 -13.05 14.68
#